data_AF-A0A8T3YT04-F1
#
_entry.id   AF-A0A8T3YT04-F1
#
_cell.length_a   1.000
_cell.length_b   1.000
_cell.length_c   1.000
_cell.angle_alpha   90.00
_cell.angle_beta   90.00
_cell.angle_gamma   90.00
#
_symmetry.space_group_name_H-M   'P 1'
#
loop_
_entity.id
_entity.type
_entity.pdbx_description
1 polymer ?
#
loop_
_entity_poly.entity_id
_entity_poly.type
_entity_poly.pdbx_seq_one_letter_code
_entity_poly.pdbx_strand_id
1 'polypeptide(L)'
;MKNLLVLFSFLFLVACGTQPTTIHIKDQPPWYFPAVLEVEEGTTVTFDDSMAAVVHPILALSGPANLSSGHFKETWSYTFTEPGIYHYYCPVHPYMQGLIGVGMSVPKDMIPYWAQSWPPHTAQQPTPGPTPTTPGIGEVWLDAQFYPKNTSDKPGAVIVIDAETWKVKKIIDDPRLNNPHNLWLSSDGNNILQTNWFDSYLSVIDRYSGLITKHIYIGESPAHVMTSHDKIYVTLQGADGIAVLDGTTFEPVTTIRTTHGAHEHHNQASDPGTGPHGNWINANMTRMAVAHTEGASISVWDLTTHTKIFEQPSDPLPLFAGISPDGTRAWTASLLSGAFVAYDIDTGDLLKEFVVGKAPIQAVPSPDGTLITTALTGDAGVVIINATTFEPIITLKTGAGAHGVIYGPKQGGGWYAYISHKFVPWISVIDINTLTVAGHIPLPKEALGGQGILAVYN
;
A
#
# COMPACT_ATOMS: atom_id res chain seq x y z
N MET A 1 -8.49 -72.21 -31.04
CA MET A 1 -8.09 -71.35 -29.90
C MET A 1 -7.16 -70.26 -30.42
N LYS A 2 -7.41 -69.00 -30.01
CA LYS A 2 -6.69 -67.74 -30.27
C LYS A 2 -7.05 -67.06 -31.61
N ASN A 3 -8.07 -66.20 -31.67
CA ASN A 3 -8.31 -64.85 -31.09
C ASN A 3 -7.95 -63.76 -32.10
N LEU A 4 -9.00 -63.28 -32.79
CA LEU A 4 -9.03 -62.09 -33.63
C LEU A 4 -9.16 -60.87 -32.71
N LEU A 5 -8.16 -59.99 -32.70
CA LEU A 5 -8.17 -58.76 -31.91
C LEU A 5 -8.92 -57.67 -32.69
N VAL A 6 -10.12 -57.30 -32.25
CA VAL A 6 -10.86 -56.14 -32.75
C VAL A 6 -10.37 -54.92 -31.98
N LEU A 7 -9.72 -53.97 -32.68
CA LEU A 7 -9.44 -52.64 -32.13
C LEU A 7 -10.72 -51.81 -32.15
N PHE A 8 -11.27 -51.50 -30.97
CA PHE A 8 -12.25 -50.44 -30.81
C PHE A 8 -11.53 -49.10 -30.67
N SER A 9 -11.71 -48.20 -31.64
CA SER A 9 -11.34 -46.79 -31.47
C SER A 9 -12.39 -46.13 -30.56
N PHE A 10 -12.01 -45.85 -29.30
CA PHE A 10 -12.78 -44.94 -28.47
C PHE A 10 -12.56 -43.51 -28.96
N LEU A 11 -13.56 -42.97 -29.64
CA LEU A 11 -13.69 -41.53 -29.84
C LEU A 11 -13.93 -40.91 -28.46
N PHE A 12 -12.92 -40.29 -27.86
CA PHE A 12 -13.15 -39.40 -26.72
C PHE A 12 -13.90 -38.18 -27.25
N LEU A 13 -15.21 -38.09 -26.96
CA LEU A 13 -15.86 -36.79 -26.91
C LEU A 13 -15.17 -36.01 -25.80
N VAL A 14 -14.38 -35.00 -26.18
CA VAL A 14 -14.02 -33.92 -25.26
C VAL A 14 -15.33 -33.19 -24.96
N ALA A 15 -15.91 -33.47 -23.79
CA ALA A 15 -16.92 -32.61 -23.23
C ALA A 15 -16.26 -31.23 -23.05
N CYS A 16 -16.71 -30.24 -23.82
CA CYS A 16 -16.35 -28.86 -23.63
C CYS A 16 -16.88 -28.45 -22.25
N GLY A 17 -16.03 -28.50 -21.22
CA GLY A 17 -16.37 -27.93 -19.92
C GLY A 17 -16.63 -26.45 -20.13
N THR A 18 -17.80 -25.97 -19.74
CA THR A 18 -18.11 -24.54 -19.70
C THR A 18 -17.00 -23.86 -18.90
N GLN A 19 -16.24 -22.95 -19.51
CA GLN A 19 -15.27 -22.16 -18.76
C GLN A 19 -16.01 -21.47 -17.59
N PRO A 20 -15.43 -21.42 -16.39
CA PRO A 20 -16.05 -20.75 -15.26
C PRO A 20 -16.27 -19.28 -15.61
N THR A 21 -17.51 -18.83 -15.63
CA THR A 21 -17.87 -17.41 -15.79
C THR A 21 -17.82 -16.66 -14.46
N THR A 22 -17.26 -17.27 -13.42
CA THR A 22 -17.14 -16.69 -12.08
C THR A 22 -15.67 -16.48 -11.73
N ILE A 23 -15.36 -15.27 -11.27
CA ILE A 23 -14.08 -14.89 -10.67
C ILE A 23 -14.31 -14.83 -9.16
N HIS A 24 -13.74 -15.78 -8.43
CA HIS A 24 -13.75 -15.79 -6.97
C HIS A 24 -12.68 -14.86 -6.43
N ILE A 25 -13.05 -14.06 -5.43
CA ILE A 25 -12.19 -13.07 -4.79
C ILE A 25 -11.79 -13.56 -3.39
N LYS A 26 -10.52 -13.40 -3.05
CA LYS A 26 -9.93 -13.82 -1.77
C LYS A 26 -8.92 -12.79 -1.27
N ASP A 27 -8.69 -12.73 0.04
CA ASP A 27 -7.65 -11.90 0.68
C ASP A 27 -6.21 -12.41 0.44
N GLN A 28 -6.08 -13.46 -0.36
CA GLN A 28 -4.82 -14.14 -0.61
C GLN A 28 -4.66 -14.44 -2.11
N PRO A 29 -3.41 -14.44 -2.61
CA PRO A 29 -3.13 -14.74 -4.01
C PRO A 29 -3.73 -16.07 -4.47
N PRO A 30 -4.19 -16.15 -5.73
CA PRO A 30 -4.09 -15.11 -6.76
C PRO A 30 -5.14 -13.98 -6.66
N TRP A 31 -5.82 -13.85 -5.52
CA TRP A 31 -6.86 -12.86 -5.18
C TRP A 31 -8.07 -12.91 -6.10
N TYR A 32 -7.95 -12.51 -7.37
CA TYR A 32 -8.92 -12.77 -8.42
C TYR A 32 -8.63 -14.14 -9.05
N PHE A 33 -9.54 -15.11 -8.87
CA PHE A 33 -9.37 -16.46 -9.42
C PHE A 33 -10.57 -16.91 -10.29
N PRO A 34 -10.36 -17.26 -11.57
CA PRO A 34 -9.08 -17.23 -12.27
C PRO A 34 -8.59 -15.79 -12.51
N ALA A 35 -7.27 -15.57 -12.47
CA ALA A 35 -6.67 -14.25 -12.72
C ALA A 35 -6.70 -13.85 -14.21
N VAL A 36 -6.86 -14.85 -15.08
CA VAL A 36 -7.07 -14.68 -16.52
C VAL A 36 -8.28 -15.51 -16.90
N LEU A 37 -9.28 -14.86 -17.49
CA LEU A 37 -10.49 -15.51 -17.98
C LEU A 37 -10.70 -15.16 -19.46
N GLU A 38 -11.05 -16.14 -20.29
CA GLU A 38 -11.35 -15.92 -21.71
C GLU A 38 -12.82 -16.27 -21.96
N VAL A 39 -13.59 -15.33 -22.49
CA VAL A 39 -15.04 -15.48 -22.70
C VAL A 39 -15.45 -15.05 -24.10
N GLU A 40 -16.60 -15.51 -24.56
CA GLU A 40 -17.21 -15.00 -25.79
C GLU A 40 -17.90 -13.66 -25.55
N GLU A 41 -18.07 -12.87 -26.61
CA GLU A 41 -18.86 -11.64 -26.56
C GLU A 41 -20.30 -11.92 -26.10
N GLY A 42 -20.85 -11.03 -25.26
CA GLY A 42 -22.15 -11.19 -24.63
C GLY A 42 -22.14 -12.02 -23.35
N THR A 43 -20.99 -12.57 -22.93
CA THR A 43 -20.90 -13.32 -21.68
C THR A 43 -21.03 -12.41 -20.46
N THR A 44 -21.90 -12.79 -19.52
CA THR A 44 -21.94 -12.21 -18.18
C THR A 44 -20.94 -12.92 -17.28
N VAL A 45 -19.98 -12.18 -16.73
CA VAL A 45 -19.04 -12.68 -15.74
C VAL A 45 -19.46 -12.20 -14.35
N THR A 46 -19.41 -13.09 -13.37
CA THR A 46 -19.71 -12.80 -11.96
C THR A 46 -18.42 -12.74 -11.16
N PHE A 47 -18.26 -11.68 -10.38
CA PHE A 47 -17.21 -11.50 -9.39
C PHE A 47 -17.80 -11.82 -8.02
N ASP A 48 -17.16 -12.73 -7.29
CA ASP A 48 -17.66 -13.28 -6.01
C ASP A 48 -16.69 -12.95 -4.87
N ASP A 49 -17.03 -11.93 -4.08
CA ASP A 49 -16.34 -11.45 -2.88
C ASP A 49 -16.93 -12.01 -1.57
N SER A 50 -17.76 -13.05 -1.65
CA SER A 50 -18.45 -13.60 -0.47
C SER A 50 -17.50 -14.17 0.59
N MET A 51 -16.30 -14.61 0.18
CA MET A 51 -15.32 -15.27 1.06
C MET A 51 -14.20 -14.36 1.56
N ALA A 52 -14.13 -13.12 1.08
CA ALA A 52 -13.10 -12.18 1.49
C ALA A 52 -13.47 -11.49 2.81
N ALA A 53 -12.47 -11.18 3.64
CA ALA A 53 -12.65 -10.48 4.91
C ALA A 53 -13.01 -9.00 4.70
N VAL A 54 -12.42 -8.37 3.68
CA VAL A 54 -12.65 -6.97 3.31
C VAL A 54 -13.24 -6.85 1.90
N VAL A 55 -13.60 -5.64 1.47
CA VAL A 55 -14.14 -5.38 0.13
C VAL A 55 -13.03 -5.31 -0.93
N HIS A 56 -13.31 -5.81 -2.14
CA HIS A 56 -12.38 -5.80 -3.27
C HIS A 56 -13.05 -5.31 -4.56
N PRO A 57 -13.21 -3.98 -4.72
CA PRO A 57 -13.83 -3.38 -5.90
C PRO A 57 -13.11 -3.77 -7.20
N ILE A 58 -13.80 -3.67 -8.33
CA ILE A 58 -13.23 -3.85 -9.66
C ILE A 58 -13.16 -2.48 -10.33
N LEU A 59 -11.97 -2.10 -10.81
CA LEU A 59 -11.77 -0.92 -11.63
C LEU A 59 -10.91 -1.25 -12.86
N ALA A 60 -11.34 -0.86 -14.05
CA ALA A 60 -10.56 -1.03 -15.28
C ALA A 60 -9.32 -0.12 -15.26
N LEU A 61 -8.16 -0.73 -15.51
CA LEU A 61 -6.93 -0.02 -15.86
C LEU A 61 -6.89 0.30 -17.36
N SER A 62 -7.43 -0.59 -18.19
CA SER A 62 -7.52 -0.41 -19.64
C SER A 62 -8.53 -1.38 -20.25
N GLY A 63 -9.09 -1.02 -21.41
CA GLY A 63 -9.99 -1.87 -22.17
C GLY A 63 -11.00 -1.05 -22.95
N PRO A 64 -11.84 -1.70 -23.78
CA PRO A 64 -12.80 -1.01 -24.61
C PRO A 64 -14.00 -0.42 -23.83
N ALA A 65 -14.22 -0.83 -22.56
CA ALA A 65 -15.20 -0.20 -21.67
C ALA A 65 -14.62 0.23 -20.32
N ASN A 66 -15.26 1.23 -19.71
CA ASN A 66 -14.96 1.67 -18.34
C ASN A 66 -15.66 0.75 -17.33
N LEU A 67 -14.96 -0.32 -16.91
CA LEU A 67 -15.42 -1.26 -15.89
C LEU A 67 -15.23 -0.64 -14.51
N SER A 68 -16.31 -0.47 -13.74
CA SER A 68 -16.22 -0.12 -12.32
C SER A 68 -17.39 -0.74 -11.56
N SER A 69 -17.10 -1.46 -10.49
CA SER A 69 -18.13 -2.05 -9.63
C SER A 69 -18.60 -1.12 -8.50
N GLY A 70 -17.80 -0.09 -8.16
CA GLY A 70 -17.85 0.51 -6.82
C GLY A 70 -17.55 -0.53 -5.73
N HIS A 71 -17.70 -0.16 -4.46
CA HIS A 71 -17.59 -1.13 -3.36
C HIS A 71 -18.78 -2.08 -3.38
N PHE A 72 -18.52 -3.39 -3.36
CA PHE A 72 -19.55 -4.43 -3.31
C PHE A 72 -19.15 -5.52 -2.34
N LYS A 73 -20.15 -6.27 -1.86
CA LYS A 73 -19.97 -7.49 -1.08
C LYS A 73 -20.83 -8.60 -1.68
N GLU A 74 -20.46 -9.85 -1.42
CA GLU A 74 -21.05 -11.04 -2.03
C GLU A 74 -20.75 -11.13 -3.52
N THR A 75 -21.59 -10.58 -4.39
CA THR A 75 -21.39 -10.73 -5.84
C THR A 75 -21.70 -9.47 -6.62
N TRP A 76 -20.96 -9.28 -7.71
CA TRP A 76 -21.23 -8.26 -8.73
C TRP A 76 -21.02 -8.88 -10.11
N SER A 77 -21.86 -8.56 -11.09
CA SER A 77 -21.77 -9.14 -12.43
C SER A 77 -21.72 -8.07 -13.50
N TYR A 78 -21.00 -8.36 -14.58
CA TYR A 78 -20.89 -7.48 -15.76
C TYR A 78 -20.98 -8.29 -17.05
N THR A 79 -21.72 -7.76 -18.02
CA THR A 79 -21.87 -8.37 -19.35
C THR A 79 -20.91 -7.71 -20.34
N PHE A 80 -19.99 -8.50 -20.87
CA PHE A 80 -18.94 -8.04 -21.78
C PHE A 80 -19.42 -8.09 -23.23
N THR A 81 -19.82 -6.97 -23.80
CA THR A 81 -20.38 -6.89 -25.16
C THR A 81 -19.41 -6.39 -26.22
N GLU A 82 -18.19 -5.98 -25.85
CA GLU A 82 -17.20 -5.49 -26.81
C GLU A 82 -15.97 -6.40 -26.80
N PRO A 83 -15.49 -6.86 -27.96
CA PRO A 83 -14.29 -7.69 -28.03
C PRO A 83 -13.05 -6.88 -27.63
N GLY A 84 -12.15 -7.51 -26.88
CA GLY A 84 -10.94 -6.86 -26.40
C GLY A 84 -10.39 -7.50 -25.13
N ILE A 85 -9.34 -6.88 -24.58
CA ILE A 85 -8.73 -7.31 -23.33
C ILE A 85 -9.02 -6.25 -22.28
N TYR A 86 -9.70 -6.66 -21.22
CA TYR A 86 -10.03 -5.85 -20.06
C TYR A 86 -9.02 -6.15 -18.96
N HIS A 87 -8.16 -5.18 -18.67
CA HIS A 87 -7.25 -5.25 -17.54
C HIS A 87 -7.90 -4.48 -16.39
N TYR A 88 -8.16 -5.14 -15.28
CA TYR A 88 -8.80 -4.54 -14.11
C TYR A 88 -8.00 -4.81 -12.84
N TYR A 89 -8.27 -4.05 -11.79
CA TYR A 89 -7.60 -4.16 -10.50
C TYR A 89 -8.52 -3.78 -9.33
N CYS A 90 -8.08 -4.10 -8.10
CA CYS A 90 -8.69 -3.61 -6.87
C CYS A 90 -8.13 -2.22 -6.54
N PRO A 91 -8.95 -1.14 -6.55
CA PRO A 91 -8.47 0.18 -6.19
C PRO A 91 -8.09 0.31 -4.70
N VAL A 92 -8.66 -0.54 -3.84
CA VAL A 92 -8.25 -0.67 -2.43
C VAL A 92 -6.88 -1.36 -2.34
N HIS A 93 -6.67 -2.46 -3.05
CA HIS A 93 -5.43 -3.24 -3.04
C HIS A 93 -4.83 -3.37 -4.46
N PRO A 94 -4.08 -2.37 -4.96
CA PRO A 94 -3.70 -2.29 -6.38
C PRO A 94 -2.84 -3.44 -6.94
N TYR A 95 -2.34 -4.33 -6.07
CA TYR A 95 -1.64 -5.55 -6.45
C TYR A 95 -2.58 -6.65 -6.96
N MET A 96 -3.86 -6.59 -6.58
CA MET A 96 -4.88 -7.47 -7.10
C MET A 96 -5.27 -6.99 -8.48
N GLN A 97 -4.89 -7.73 -9.52
CA GLN A 97 -5.27 -7.40 -10.90
C GLN A 97 -5.83 -8.64 -11.59
N GLY A 98 -6.49 -8.46 -12.72
CA GLY A 98 -6.97 -9.57 -13.52
C GLY A 98 -7.19 -9.17 -14.96
N LEU A 99 -7.29 -10.17 -15.82
CA LEU A 99 -7.47 -10.00 -17.26
C LEU A 99 -8.68 -10.80 -17.73
N ILE A 100 -9.55 -10.15 -18.48
CA ILE A 100 -10.62 -10.81 -19.23
C ILE A 100 -10.38 -10.59 -20.73
N GLY A 101 -10.17 -11.66 -21.48
CA GLY A 101 -10.15 -11.66 -22.94
C GLY A 101 -11.54 -11.96 -23.48
N VAL A 102 -12.14 -11.01 -24.20
CA VAL A 102 -13.50 -11.12 -24.77
C VAL A 102 -13.39 -11.34 -26.27
N GLY A 103 -13.85 -12.50 -26.74
CA GLY A 103 -13.76 -12.90 -28.16
C GLY A 103 -12.33 -13.14 -28.64
N MET A 104 -11.33 -13.15 -27.75
CA MET A 104 -9.92 -13.33 -28.07
C MET A 104 -9.13 -13.86 -26.88
N SER A 105 -7.99 -14.50 -27.16
CA SER A 105 -7.09 -14.97 -26.12
C SER A 105 -6.19 -13.86 -25.56
N VAL A 106 -5.89 -13.96 -24.27
CA VAL A 106 -5.00 -13.02 -23.57
C VAL A 106 -3.54 -13.40 -23.85
N PRO A 107 -2.72 -12.49 -24.43
CA PRO A 107 -1.31 -12.73 -24.64
C PRO A 107 -0.55 -13.02 -23.34
N LYS A 108 0.36 -13.98 -23.36
CA LYS A 108 1.11 -14.41 -22.16
C LYS A 108 1.96 -13.30 -21.55
N ASP A 109 2.43 -12.36 -22.35
CA ASP A 109 3.21 -11.18 -21.95
C ASP A 109 2.35 -10.11 -21.27
N MET A 110 1.02 -10.15 -21.42
CA MET A 110 0.11 -9.30 -20.66
C MET A 110 -0.19 -9.84 -19.27
N ILE A 111 -0.05 -11.15 -19.04
CA ILE A 111 -0.31 -11.78 -17.73
C ILE A 111 0.63 -11.15 -16.70
N PRO A 112 0.12 -10.47 -15.66
CA PRO A 112 0.97 -9.73 -14.75
C PRO A 112 1.98 -10.64 -14.06
N TYR A 113 3.19 -10.14 -13.83
CA TYR A 113 4.28 -10.91 -13.25
C TYR A 113 3.94 -11.52 -11.87
N TRP A 114 3.12 -10.82 -11.07
CA TRP A 114 2.65 -11.33 -9.78
C TRP A 114 1.72 -12.55 -9.93
N ALA A 115 1.01 -12.68 -11.05
CA ALA A 115 0.18 -13.86 -11.36
C ALA A 115 1.04 -15.06 -11.82
N GLN A 116 2.31 -14.81 -12.17
CA GLN A 116 3.25 -15.85 -12.61
C GLN A 116 4.09 -16.41 -11.44
N SER A 117 4.34 -15.62 -10.39
CA SER A 117 5.09 -16.06 -9.20
C SER A 117 4.71 -15.28 -7.94
N TRP A 118 4.39 -16.00 -6.86
CA TRP A 118 4.09 -15.46 -5.53
C TRP A 118 5.08 -15.99 -4.47
N PRO A 119 5.57 -15.16 -3.51
CA PRO A 119 5.43 -13.70 -3.46
C PRO A 119 6.19 -13.00 -4.61
N PRO A 120 5.81 -11.76 -5.01
CA PRO A 120 6.50 -11.03 -6.06
C PRO A 120 7.95 -10.79 -5.64
N HIS A 121 8.89 -11.25 -6.45
CA HIS A 121 10.32 -11.15 -6.18
C HIS A 121 11.08 -10.92 -7.48
N THR A 122 12.25 -10.30 -7.42
CA THR A 122 13.12 -10.26 -8.60
C THR A 122 13.57 -11.67 -8.99
N ALA A 123 13.56 -11.99 -10.28
CA ALA A 123 13.94 -13.31 -10.81
C ALA A 123 15.34 -13.78 -10.38
N GLN A 124 16.23 -12.82 -10.09
CA GLN A 124 17.47 -13.04 -9.35
C GLN A 124 17.49 -12.07 -8.17
N GLN A 125 17.54 -12.62 -6.95
CA GLN A 125 17.73 -11.83 -5.75
C GLN A 125 19.16 -11.29 -5.74
N PRO A 126 19.37 -9.96 -5.92
CA PRO A 126 20.72 -9.42 -5.91
C PRO A 126 21.32 -9.58 -4.51
N THR A 127 22.64 -9.58 -4.38
CA THR A 127 23.25 -9.49 -3.05
C THR A 127 23.18 -8.03 -2.60
N PRO A 128 22.71 -7.74 -1.38
CA PRO A 128 22.75 -6.37 -0.86
C PRO A 128 24.19 -5.87 -0.85
N GLY A 129 24.38 -4.57 -1.13
CA GLY A 129 25.67 -3.92 -0.92
C GLY A 129 26.07 -3.89 0.57
N PRO A 130 27.20 -3.27 0.92
CA PRO A 130 27.64 -3.20 2.32
C PRO A 130 26.62 -2.48 3.21
N THR A 131 26.57 -2.84 4.48
CA THR A 131 25.83 -2.09 5.51
C THR A 131 26.48 -0.72 5.76
N PRO A 132 25.73 0.29 6.25
CA PRO A 132 26.31 1.57 6.62
C PRO A 132 27.44 1.43 7.64
N THR A 133 28.50 2.21 7.48
CA THR A 133 29.66 2.18 8.40
C THR A 133 29.40 2.95 9.69
N THR A 134 28.57 3.99 9.63
CA THR A 134 28.19 4.77 10.82
C THR A 134 26.84 4.26 11.33
N PRO A 135 26.76 3.80 12.59
CA PRO A 135 25.52 3.35 13.22
C PRO A 135 24.36 4.36 13.13
N GLY A 136 23.14 3.85 13.00
CA GLY A 136 21.93 4.58 13.36
C GLY A 136 21.71 4.53 14.88
N ILE A 137 20.62 5.12 15.35
CA ILE A 137 20.23 5.09 16.76
C ILE A 137 18.87 4.38 16.88
N GLY A 138 18.77 3.45 17.83
CA GLY A 138 17.53 2.74 18.15
C GLY A 138 17.26 1.54 17.24
N GLU A 139 16.04 1.45 16.73
CA GLU A 139 15.54 0.31 15.96
C GLU A 139 14.90 0.77 14.65
N VAL A 140 14.94 -0.09 13.64
CA VAL A 140 14.14 0.05 12.43
C VAL A 140 13.17 -1.11 12.37
N TRP A 141 11.87 -0.81 12.32
CA TRP A 141 10.79 -1.76 12.24
C TRP A 141 10.24 -1.76 10.81
N LEU A 142 10.00 -2.94 10.24
CA LEU A 142 9.62 -3.10 8.84
C LEU A 142 8.46 -4.09 8.70
N ASP A 143 7.44 -3.70 7.94
CA ASP A 143 6.39 -4.59 7.48
C ASP A 143 6.83 -5.36 6.24
N ALA A 144 7.13 -6.65 6.42
CA ALA A 144 7.31 -7.59 5.33
C ALA A 144 5.93 -8.15 4.93
N GLN A 145 5.17 -7.39 4.13
CA GLN A 145 3.76 -7.68 3.81
C GLN A 145 3.54 -9.09 3.25
N PHE A 146 4.49 -9.58 2.45
CA PHE A 146 4.35 -10.86 1.74
C PHE A 146 5.10 -12.01 2.42
N TYR A 147 5.52 -11.84 3.68
CA TYR A 147 6.22 -12.87 4.41
C TYR A 147 5.36 -14.15 4.52
N PRO A 148 5.80 -15.29 3.99
CA PRO A 148 5.03 -16.54 4.04
C PRO A 148 4.96 -17.07 5.47
N LYS A 149 3.78 -17.58 5.86
CA LYS A 149 3.55 -18.24 7.15
C LYS A 149 3.16 -19.69 6.94
N ASN A 150 3.66 -20.56 7.82
CA ASN A 150 3.25 -21.96 7.85
C ASN A 150 1.95 -22.19 8.65
N THR A 151 1.54 -21.20 9.45
CA THR A 151 0.50 -21.31 10.48
C THR A 151 -0.82 -20.61 10.11
N SER A 152 -0.82 -19.82 9.05
CA SER A 152 -1.97 -19.07 8.55
C SER A 152 -1.80 -18.83 7.05
N ASP A 153 -2.93 -18.69 6.36
CA ASP A 153 -3.00 -18.27 4.97
C ASP A 153 -2.83 -16.75 4.77
N LYS A 154 -2.90 -15.97 5.86
CA LYS A 154 -2.65 -14.53 5.89
C LYS A 154 -1.14 -14.24 5.92
N PRO A 155 -0.53 -13.74 4.84
CA PRO A 155 0.90 -13.45 4.81
C PRO A 155 1.22 -12.24 5.70
N GLY A 156 2.49 -12.12 6.09
CA GLY A 156 3.03 -10.89 6.63
C GLY A 156 3.69 -10.99 7.99
N ALA A 157 4.84 -10.36 8.15
CA ALA A 157 5.55 -10.29 9.43
C ALA A 157 6.09 -8.88 9.68
N VAL A 158 6.32 -8.55 10.95
CA VAL A 158 7.06 -7.35 11.34
C VAL A 158 8.49 -7.74 11.69
N ILE A 159 9.48 -7.09 11.07
CA ILE A 159 10.89 -7.36 11.30
C ILE A 159 11.49 -6.19 12.06
N VAL A 160 12.16 -6.49 13.17
CA VAL A 160 12.84 -5.51 14.02
C VAL A 160 14.33 -5.61 13.78
N ILE A 161 14.94 -4.50 13.38
CA ILE A 161 16.36 -4.35 13.11
C ILE A 161 16.97 -3.46 14.19
N ASP A 162 18.15 -3.85 14.66
CA ASP A 162 19.00 -3.00 15.49
C ASP A 162 19.73 -1.98 14.61
N ALA A 163 19.47 -0.69 14.80
CA ALA A 163 20.08 0.36 13.97
C ALA A 163 21.56 0.57 14.30
N GLU A 164 22.06 0.07 15.43
CA GLU A 164 23.46 0.21 15.80
C GLU A 164 24.34 -0.86 15.12
N THR A 165 23.81 -2.08 15.04
CA THR A 165 24.53 -3.25 14.52
C THR A 165 24.08 -3.69 13.13
N TRP A 166 22.98 -3.14 12.61
CA TRP A 166 22.33 -3.49 11.35
C TRP A 166 21.89 -4.95 11.25
N LYS A 167 21.58 -5.57 12.39
CA LYS A 167 21.15 -6.98 12.47
C LYS A 167 19.68 -7.09 12.82
N VAL A 168 19.03 -8.11 12.28
CA VAL A 168 17.68 -8.50 12.70
C VAL A 168 17.73 -8.93 14.17
N LYS A 169 16.95 -8.24 15.01
CA LYS A 169 16.75 -8.56 16.43
C LYS A 169 15.61 -9.55 16.62
N LYS A 170 14.53 -9.37 15.85
CA LYS A 170 13.28 -10.10 16.03
C LYS A 170 12.49 -10.16 14.73
N ILE A 171 11.75 -11.24 14.54
CA ILE A 171 10.70 -11.38 13.54
C ILE A 171 9.42 -11.70 14.31
N ILE A 172 8.38 -10.92 14.08
CA ILE A 172 7.04 -11.08 14.65
C ILE A 172 6.16 -11.64 13.54
N ASP A 173 5.93 -12.94 13.55
CA ASP A 173 5.17 -13.69 12.55
C ASP A 173 3.81 -14.18 13.09
N ASP A 174 3.16 -13.35 13.91
CA ASP A 174 1.90 -13.71 14.57
C ASP A 174 0.81 -14.04 13.53
N PRO A 175 0.03 -15.13 13.70
CA PRO A 175 -1.06 -15.51 12.78
C PRO A 175 -2.14 -14.43 12.63
N ARG A 176 -2.17 -13.48 13.57
CA ARG A 176 -3.06 -12.33 13.56
C ARG A 176 -2.63 -11.19 12.64
N LEU A 177 -1.39 -11.18 12.12
CA LEU A 177 -1.00 -10.20 11.10
C LEU A 177 -1.57 -10.59 9.74
N ASN A 178 -2.12 -9.63 9.01
CA ASN A 178 -2.66 -9.85 7.67
C ASN A 178 -2.24 -8.73 6.72
N ASN A 179 -1.26 -9.01 5.86
CA ASN A 179 -0.67 -8.02 4.96
C ASN A 179 -0.36 -6.70 5.71
N PRO A 180 0.51 -6.74 6.74
CA PRO A 180 0.87 -5.56 7.51
C PRO A 180 1.39 -4.48 6.56
N HIS A 181 0.93 -3.24 6.76
CA HIS A 181 1.02 -2.21 5.73
C HIS A 181 1.62 -0.90 6.22
N ASN A 182 1.26 -0.47 7.42
CA ASN A 182 1.90 0.64 8.09
C ASN A 182 2.00 0.40 9.59
N LEU A 183 3.03 0.98 10.18
CA LEU A 183 3.24 0.92 11.62
C LEU A 183 3.69 2.28 12.17
N TRP A 184 3.28 2.56 13.41
CA TRP A 184 3.64 3.80 14.10
C TRP A 184 3.79 3.59 15.61
N LEU A 185 4.53 4.47 16.27
CA LEU A 185 4.76 4.39 17.70
C LEU A 185 3.60 5.03 18.48
N SER A 186 3.14 4.38 19.55
CA SER A 186 2.23 5.00 20.53
C SER A 186 2.90 6.21 21.18
N SER A 187 2.12 7.22 21.60
CA SER A 187 2.67 8.47 22.14
C SER A 187 3.52 8.28 23.40
N ASP A 188 3.31 7.19 24.14
CA ASP A 188 4.10 6.81 25.32
C ASP A 188 5.38 6.01 24.99
N GLY A 189 5.59 5.66 23.72
CA GLY A 189 6.78 4.93 23.24
C GLY A 189 6.80 3.43 23.54
N ASN A 190 5.74 2.88 24.12
CA ASN A 190 5.72 1.49 24.61
C ASN A 190 5.11 0.49 23.63
N ASN A 191 4.31 0.96 22.67
CA ASN A 191 3.60 0.08 21.75
C ASN A 191 3.83 0.49 20.29
N ILE A 192 3.82 -0.49 19.40
CA ILE A 192 3.76 -0.31 17.96
C ILE A 192 2.32 -0.57 17.52
N LEU A 193 1.72 0.41 16.87
CA LEU A 193 0.40 0.37 16.28
C LEU A 193 0.55 -0.13 14.85
N GLN A 194 -0.09 -1.23 14.51
CA GLN A 194 0.09 -1.94 13.24
C GLN A 194 -1.23 -2.03 12.48
N THR A 195 -1.26 -1.48 11.27
CA THR A 195 -2.40 -1.68 10.36
C THR A 195 -2.28 -3.00 9.62
N ASN A 196 -3.43 -3.63 9.38
CA ASN A 196 -3.56 -4.90 8.64
C ASN A 196 -4.49 -4.64 7.45
N TRP A 197 -3.91 -4.43 6.26
CA TRP A 197 -4.63 -3.80 5.15
C TRP A 197 -5.69 -4.69 4.50
N PHE A 198 -5.61 -6.00 4.74
CA PHE A 198 -6.60 -7.01 4.32
C PHE A 198 -7.51 -7.44 5.48
N ASP A 199 -7.67 -6.57 6.48
CA ASP A 199 -8.52 -6.85 7.65
C ASP A 199 -9.26 -5.57 8.09
N SER A 200 -9.98 -5.63 9.21
CA SER A 200 -10.78 -4.49 9.73
C SER A 200 -10.34 -3.98 11.10
N TYR A 201 -9.13 -4.32 11.54
CA TYR A 201 -8.59 -3.95 12.84
C TYR A 201 -7.16 -3.41 12.83
N LEU A 202 -6.87 -2.62 13.87
CA LEU A 202 -5.53 -2.24 14.31
C LEU A 202 -4.99 -3.27 15.31
N SER A 203 -3.76 -3.73 15.13
CA SER A 203 -3.05 -4.54 16.11
C SER A 203 -2.16 -3.66 16.97
N VAL A 204 -2.18 -3.87 18.30
CA VAL A 204 -1.26 -3.21 19.23
C VAL A 204 -0.19 -4.22 19.63
N ILE A 205 1.06 -3.92 19.31
CA ILE A 205 2.23 -4.74 19.61
C ILE A 205 2.97 -4.09 20.79
N ASP A 206 3.22 -4.84 21.86
CA ASP A 206 4.14 -4.40 22.89
C ASP A 206 5.56 -4.34 22.29
N ARG A 207 6.16 -3.15 22.27
CA ARG A 207 7.43 -2.89 21.55
C ARG A 207 8.56 -3.80 22.03
N TYR A 208 8.61 -4.09 23.32
CA TYR A 208 9.74 -4.80 23.94
C TYR A 208 9.65 -6.32 23.76
N SER A 209 8.50 -6.91 24.09
CA SER A 209 8.24 -8.34 23.94
C SER A 209 7.94 -8.74 22.50
N GLY A 210 7.42 -7.84 21.68
CA GLY A 210 6.98 -8.11 20.31
C GLY A 210 5.66 -8.89 20.23
N LEU A 211 4.93 -9.01 21.34
CA LEU A 211 3.64 -9.70 21.38
C LEU A 211 2.53 -8.74 20.96
N ILE A 212 1.60 -9.20 20.11
CA ILE A 212 0.36 -8.48 19.87
C ILE A 212 -0.56 -8.65 21.09
N THR A 213 -0.80 -7.54 21.79
CA THR A 213 -1.57 -7.46 23.04
C THR A 213 -3.05 -7.15 22.82
N LYS A 214 -3.39 -6.42 21.76
CA LYS A 214 -4.78 -6.06 21.41
C LYS A 214 -5.05 -6.11 19.91
N HIS A 215 -6.31 -6.43 19.58
CA HIS A 215 -6.94 -6.24 18.27
C HIS A 215 -8.12 -5.32 18.45
N ILE A 216 -8.15 -4.24 17.67
CA ILE A 216 -9.15 -3.18 17.83
C ILE A 216 -9.83 -2.98 16.50
N TYR A 217 -11.08 -3.40 16.40
CA TYR A 217 -11.87 -3.22 15.18
C TYR A 217 -12.17 -1.74 14.98
N ILE A 218 -11.70 -1.20 13.87
CA ILE A 218 -11.75 0.24 13.56
C ILE A 218 -12.35 0.54 12.19
N GLY A 219 -12.53 -0.47 11.35
CA GLY A 219 -13.09 -0.34 10.01
C GLY A 219 -12.23 -0.99 8.94
N GLU A 220 -12.80 -1.12 7.75
CA GLU A 220 -12.27 -1.91 6.63
C GLU A 220 -10.96 -1.35 6.05
N SER A 221 -10.01 -2.25 5.79
CA SER A 221 -8.72 -1.97 5.15
C SER A 221 -7.98 -0.76 5.76
N PRO A 222 -7.64 -0.80 7.06
CA PRO A 222 -6.87 0.26 7.69
C PRO A 222 -5.52 0.37 6.97
N ALA A 223 -5.21 1.55 6.48
CA ALA A 223 -4.07 1.79 5.62
C ALA A 223 -2.87 2.33 6.42
N HIS A 224 -2.93 3.60 6.84
CA HIS A 224 -1.85 4.24 7.61
C HIS A 224 -2.33 4.65 9.00
N VAL A 225 -1.41 4.58 9.97
CA VAL A 225 -1.64 4.97 11.36
C VAL A 225 -0.60 6.01 11.77
N MET A 226 -1.05 7.05 12.49
CA MET A 226 -0.15 8.02 13.13
C MET A 226 -0.69 8.46 14.48
N THR A 227 0.21 8.79 15.38
CA THR A 227 -0.12 9.41 16.68
C THR A 227 0.00 10.92 16.63
N SER A 228 -0.89 11.59 17.36
CA SER A 228 -0.83 13.03 17.60
C SER A 228 -1.35 13.29 19.01
N HIS A 229 -0.48 13.79 19.88
CA HIS A 229 -0.76 14.01 21.30
C HIS A 229 -1.40 12.77 21.98
N ASP A 230 -2.64 12.88 22.44
CA ASP A 230 -3.42 11.85 23.12
C ASP A 230 -4.36 11.07 22.18
N LYS A 231 -4.12 11.12 20.86
CA LYS A 231 -4.97 10.50 19.85
C LYS A 231 -4.17 9.69 18.84
N ILE A 232 -4.84 8.70 18.27
CA ILE A 232 -4.37 7.88 17.16
C ILE A 232 -5.33 8.10 15.99
N TYR A 233 -4.77 8.32 14.81
CA TYR A 233 -5.52 8.49 13.57
C TYR A 233 -5.16 7.36 12.63
N VAL A 234 -6.16 6.64 12.14
CA VAL A 234 -5.99 5.54 11.18
C VAL A 234 -6.85 5.80 9.96
N THR A 235 -6.25 5.91 8.78
CA THR A 235 -7.01 5.98 7.53
C THR A 235 -7.62 4.63 7.19
N LEU A 236 -8.89 4.61 6.80
CA LEU A 236 -9.66 3.43 6.47
C LEU A 236 -9.99 3.46 4.98
N GLN A 237 -9.17 2.82 4.16
CA GLN A 237 -9.33 2.92 2.72
C GLN A 237 -10.62 2.25 2.25
N GLY A 238 -10.99 1.11 2.83
CA GLY A 238 -12.20 0.37 2.47
C GLY A 238 -13.48 0.90 3.11
N ALA A 239 -13.40 1.87 4.03
CA ALA A 239 -14.56 2.43 4.75
C ALA A 239 -14.68 3.96 4.63
N ASP A 240 -13.85 4.60 3.81
CA ASP A 240 -13.91 6.04 3.48
C ASP A 240 -13.93 6.99 4.68
N GLY A 241 -13.02 6.73 5.62
CA GLY A 241 -12.89 7.59 6.79
C GLY A 241 -11.53 7.51 7.46
N ILE A 242 -11.41 8.27 8.54
CA ILE A 242 -10.27 8.26 9.44
C ILE A 242 -10.80 7.87 10.83
N ALA A 243 -10.47 6.68 11.29
CA ALA A 243 -10.73 6.27 12.66
C ALA A 243 -9.88 7.12 13.61
N VAL A 244 -10.51 7.65 14.66
CA VAL A 244 -9.84 8.36 15.74
C VAL A 244 -9.98 7.53 17.00
N LEU A 245 -8.87 7.14 17.60
CA LEU A 245 -8.83 6.37 18.84
C LEU A 245 -8.16 7.20 19.93
N ASP A 246 -8.47 6.86 21.19
CA ASP A 246 -7.79 7.40 22.35
C ASP A 246 -6.36 6.82 22.44
N GLY A 247 -5.36 7.69 22.57
CA GLY A 247 -3.95 7.32 22.52
C GLY A 247 -3.42 6.56 23.74
N THR A 248 -4.21 6.47 24.81
CA THR A 248 -3.82 5.76 26.05
C THR A 248 -4.56 4.44 26.17
N THR A 249 -5.88 4.46 25.99
CA THR A 249 -6.73 3.28 26.13
C THR A 249 -6.77 2.44 24.85
N PHE A 250 -6.49 3.07 23.70
CA PHE A 250 -6.66 2.56 22.34
C PHE A 250 -8.11 2.35 21.93
N GLU A 251 -9.09 2.84 22.70
CA GLU A 251 -10.49 2.65 22.33
C GLU A 251 -10.89 3.62 21.21
N PRO A 252 -11.72 3.18 20.23
CA PRO A 252 -12.28 4.07 19.22
C PRO A 252 -13.10 5.19 19.84
N VAL A 253 -12.87 6.42 19.38
CA VAL A 253 -13.56 7.65 19.83
C VAL A 253 -14.58 8.10 18.79
N THR A 254 -14.16 8.20 17.53
CA THR A 254 -15.02 8.64 16.42
C THR A 254 -14.43 8.21 15.08
N THR A 255 -15.15 8.44 13.98
CA THR A 255 -14.65 8.30 12.62
C THR A 255 -14.94 9.58 11.85
N ILE A 256 -13.90 10.23 11.34
CA ILE A 256 -14.01 11.40 10.48
C ILE A 256 -14.28 10.88 9.06
N ARG A 257 -15.41 11.25 8.46
CA ARG A 257 -15.72 10.87 7.08
C ARG A 257 -14.92 11.75 6.11
N THR A 258 -14.31 11.13 5.11
CA THR A 258 -13.49 11.84 4.12
C THR A 258 -14.26 12.23 2.86
N THR A 259 -15.42 11.63 2.63
CA THR A 259 -16.32 11.99 1.53
C THR A 259 -16.75 13.46 1.60
N HIS A 260 -16.95 14.06 0.42
CA HIS A 260 -17.36 15.45 0.29
C HIS A 260 -18.61 15.71 1.13
N GLY A 261 -18.55 16.72 2.02
CA GLY A 261 -19.67 17.07 2.88
C GLY A 261 -20.97 17.31 2.09
N ALA A 262 -22.09 16.93 2.72
CA ALA A 262 -23.49 17.19 2.35
C ALA A 262 -24.28 16.16 1.51
N HIS A 263 -23.95 14.86 1.57
CA HIS A 263 -24.92 13.83 1.19
C HIS A 263 -25.07 12.76 2.29
N GLU A 264 -25.97 12.99 3.24
CA GLU A 264 -26.41 12.03 4.26
C GLU A 264 -27.31 10.91 3.70
N HIS A 265 -26.96 10.34 2.54
CA HIS A 265 -27.77 9.32 1.88
C HIS A 265 -26.92 8.11 1.44
N HIS A 266 -26.39 7.36 2.42
CA HIS A 266 -25.77 6.08 2.15
C HIS A 266 -26.81 4.95 2.18
N ASN A 267 -27.39 4.71 1.01
CA ASN A 267 -27.95 3.41 0.60
C ASN A 267 -27.84 3.22 -0.92
N GLN A 268 -26.92 3.93 -1.58
CA GLN A 268 -26.64 3.80 -3.01
C GLN A 268 -25.28 3.13 -3.15
N ALA A 269 -25.25 1.95 -3.75
CA ALA A 269 -24.05 1.17 -4.07
C ALA A 269 -23.17 1.83 -5.17
N SER A 270 -23.17 3.16 -5.27
CA SER A 270 -22.61 3.94 -6.38
C SER A 270 -21.80 5.17 -5.95
N ASP A 271 -21.65 5.46 -4.65
CA ASP A 271 -20.63 6.42 -4.20
C ASP A 271 -19.31 5.65 -4.08
N PRO A 272 -18.32 5.91 -4.97
CA PRO A 272 -17.11 5.10 -5.05
C PRO A 272 -16.16 5.29 -3.86
N GLY A 273 -16.54 6.10 -2.87
CA GLY A 273 -15.65 6.45 -1.79
C GLY A 273 -14.57 7.43 -2.22
N THR A 274 -13.75 7.83 -1.25
CA THR A 274 -12.52 8.62 -1.50
C THR A 274 -11.26 7.77 -1.38
N GLY A 275 -11.35 6.62 -0.70
CA GLY A 275 -10.23 5.71 -0.47
C GLY A 275 -9.06 6.39 0.27
N PRO A 276 -9.26 6.93 1.49
CA PRO A 276 -8.19 7.58 2.23
C PRO A 276 -7.08 6.57 2.54
N HIS A 277 -5.85 6.89 2.14
CA HIS A 277 -4.71 5.99 2.26
C HIS A 277 -3.58 6.64 3.07
N GLY A 278 -2.46 7.04 2.46
CA GLY A 278 -1.30 7.52 3.22
C GLY A 278 -1.51 8.93 3.76
N ASN A 279 -1.31 9.10 5.05
CA ASN A 279 -1.37 10.38 5.75
C ASN A 279 -0.02 10.79 6.35
N TRP A 280 0.14 12.09 6.59
CA TRP A 280 1.24 12.66 7.37
C TRP A 280 0.76 13.78 8.29
N ILE A 281 1.30 13.85 9.50
CA ILE A 281 0.99 14.87 10.51
C ILE A 281 2.14 15.87 10.61
N ASN A 282 1.83 17.16 10.70
CA ASN A 282 2.83 18.22 10.80
C ASN A 282 3.51 18.26 12.19
N ALA A 283 4.60 19.02 12.32
CA ALA A 283 5.49 18.91 13.49
C ALA A 283 4.85 19.32 14.83
N ASN A 284 3.87 20.23 14.81
CA ASN A 284 3.12 20.61 16.02
C ASN A 284 1.91 19.70 16.31
N MET A 285 1.69 18.67 15.49
CA MET A 285 0.62 17.70 15.65
C MET A 285 -0.79 18.34 15.67
N THR A 286 -1.03 19.32 14.80
CA THR A 286 -2.34 20.00 14.70
C THR A 286 -3.02 19.83 13.36
N ARG A 287 -2.26 19.47 12.30
CA ARG A 287 -2.77 19.28 10.95
C ARG A 287 -2.30 17.96 10.37
N MET A 288 -3.16 17.33 9.59
CA MET A 288 -2.87 16.07 8.92
C MET A 288 -3.25 16.15 7.44
N ALA A 289 -2.29 15.86 6.56
CA ALA A 289 -2.57 15.65 5.15
C ALA A 289 -2.98 14.19 4.91
N VAL A 290 -3.95 13.96 4.03
CA VAL A 290 -4.49 12.64 3.68
C VAL A 290 -4.64 12.56 2.16
N ALA A 291 -4.13 11.48 1.56
CA ALA A 291 -4.36 11.16 0.16
C ALA A 291 -5.64 10.35 -0.02
N HIS A 292 -6.42 10.70 -1.05
CA HIS A 292 -7.67 10.04 -1.42
C HIS A 292 -7.45 9.27 -2.72
N THR A 293 -7.11 7.99 -2.59
CA THR A 293 -6.66 7.12 -3.68
C THR A 293 -7.71 7.01 -4.78
N GLU A 294 -8.96 6.79 -4.39
CA GLU A 294 -10.11 6.63 -5.28
C GLU A 294 -10.72 7.98 -5.68
N GLY A 295 -10.62 8.98 -4.81
CA GLY A 295 -11.08 10.35 -5.06
C GLY A 295 -10.16 11.20 -5.94
N ALA A 296 -8.94 10.73 -6.22
CA ALA A 296 -7.89 11.48 -6.94
C ALA A 296 -7.67 12.90 -6.38
N SER A 297 -7.63 13.02 -5.05
CA SER A 297 -7.41 14.30 -4.37
C SER A 297 -6.50 14.16 -3.16
N ILE A 298 -6.05 15.29 -2.62
CA ILE A 298 -5.46 15.36 -1.29
C ILE A 298 -6.21 16.37 -0.44
N SER A 299 -6.28 16.10 0.85
CA SER A 299 -6.91 16.99 1.82
C SER A 299 -6.01 17.26 3.02
N VAL A 300 -6.25 18.37 3.72
CA VAL A 300 -5.66 18.65 5.04
C VAL A 300 -6.78 18.85 6.05
N TRP A 301 -6.62 18.25 7.22
CA TRP A 301 -7.58 18.27 8.32
C TRP A 301 -6.96 18.94 9.54
N ASP A 302 -7.75 19.77 10.22
CA ASP A 302 -7.44 20.25 11.57
C ASP A 302 -7.76 19.14 12.58
N LEU A 303 -6.75 18.72 13.34
CA LEU A 303 -6.86 17.61 14.30
C LEU A 303 -7.50 18.00 15.62
N THR A 304 -7.62 19.30 15.91
CA THR A 304 -8.29 19.82 17.10
C THR A 304 -9.80 19.84 16.89
N THR A 305 -10.25 20.29 15.73
CA THR A 305 -11.68 20.43 15.40
C THR A 305 -12.22 19.26 14.58
N HIS A 306 -11.36 18.38 14.06
CA HIS A 306 -11.70 17.30 13.12
C HIS A 306 -12.41 17.80 11.86
N THR A 307 -12.01 18.98 11.36
CA THR A 307 -12.60 19.59 10.17
C THR A 307 -11.60 19.66 9.02
N LYS A 308 -12.08 19.43 7.79
CA LYS A 308 -11.29 19.62 6.56
C LYS A 308 -11.07 21.10 6.31
N ILE A 309 -9.81 21.51 6.17
CA ILE A 309 -9.41 22.91 5.93
C ILE A 309 -8.97 23.17 4.48
N PHE A 310 -8.59 22.11 3.77
CA PHE A 310 -8.07 22.18 2.41
C PHE A 310 -8.37 20.88 1.69
N GLU A 311 -8.72 20.98 0.40
CA GLU A 311 -8.74 19.86 -0.53
C GLU A 311 -8.45 20.36 -1.95
N GLN A 312 -7.56 19.67 -2.65
CA GLN A 312 -7.22 19.96 -4.04
C GLN A 312 -7.12 18.65 -4.84
N PRO A 313 -7.42 18.69 -6.15
CA PRO A 313 -7.28 17.53 -7.01
C PRO A 313 -5.82 17.12 -7.15
N SER A 314 -5.63 15.88 -7.56
CA SER A 314 -4.34 15.32 -7.96
C SER A 314 -4.58 14.37 -9.14
N ASP A 315 -3.51 13.83 -9.71
CA ASP A 315 -3.65 12.75 -10.66
C ASP A 315 -4.12 11.45 -9.96
N PRO A 316 -4.74 10.50 -10.68
CA PRO A 316 -5.29 9.28 -10.08
C PRO A 316 -4.29 8.44 -9.27
N LEU A 317 -4.81 7.79 -8.22
CA LEU A 317 -4.06 6.97 -7.25
C LEU A 317 -2.94 7.73 -6.51
N PRO A 318 -3.22 8.86 -5.84
CA PRO A 318 -2.32 9.37 -4.82
C PRO A 318 -2.34 8.41 -3.62
N LEU A 319 -1.21 7.80 -3.27
CA LEU A 319 -1.16 6.82 -2.16
C LEU A 319 -0.63 7.41 -0.84
N PHE A 320 -0.08 8.62 -0.88
CA PHE A 320 0.45 9.32 0.29
C PHE A 320 0.34 10.83 0.11
N ALA A 321 -0.09 11.55 1.16
CA ALA A 321 -0.04 13.00 1.20
C ALA A 321 0.93 13.47 2.31
N GLY A 322 1.89 14.30 1.93
CA GLY A 322 2.82 14.95 2.85
C GLY A 322 2.35 16.35 3.22
N ILE A 323 2.80 16.82 4.39
CA ILE A 323 2.58 18.19 4.87
C ILE A 323 3.89 18.76 5.42
N SER A 324 4.17 20.03 5.17
CA SER A 324 5.35 20.71 5.71
C SER A 324 5.29 20.76 7.25
N PRO A 325 6.43 20.80 7.95
CA PRO A 325 6.44 20.86 9.42
C PRO A 325 5.64 22.02 10.01
N ASP A 326 5.63 23.17 9.33
CA ASP A 326 4.84 24.35 9.72
C ASP A 326 3.34 24.25 9.39
N GLY A 327 2.91 23.22 8.64
CA GLY A 327 1.52 22.99 8.29
C GLY A 327 0.96 23.93 7.21
N THR A 328 1.82 24.58 6.42
CA THR A 328 1.43 25.58 5.39
C THR A 328 1.42 25.03 3.96
N ARG A 329 2.09 23.90 3.69
CA ARG A 329 2.19 23.31 2.35
C ARG A 329 1.85 21.83 2.39
N ALA A 330 1.14 21.34 1.39
CA ALA A 330 0.82 19.92 1.22
C ALA A 330 1.24 19.44 -0.17
N TRP A 331 1.55 18.15 -0.30
CA TRP A 331 1.94 17.57 -1.59
C TRP A 331 1.60 16.09 -1.68
N THR A 332 1.59 15.57 -2.90
CA THR A 332 1.49 14.13 -3.18
C THR A 332 2.22 13.78 -4.46
N ALA A 333 2.40 12.48 -4.67
CA ALA A 333 2.84 11.91 -5.92
C ALA A 333 1.89 10.78 -6.32
N SER A 334 1.37 10.85 -7.54
CA SER A 334 0.33 9.94 -8.04
C SER A 334 0.93 8.75 -8.78
N LEU A 335 0.49 7.54 -8.42
CA LEU A 335 1.12 6.29 -8.87
C LEU A 335 1.09 6.13 -10.39
N LEU A 336 -0.05 6.40 -11.04
CA LEU A 336 -0.21 6.08 -12.47
C LEU A 336 0.57 7.02 -13.39
N SER A 337 0.49 8.33 -13.14
CA SER A 337 1.13 9.34 -13.98
C SER A 337 2.57 9.66 -13.58
N GLY A 338 2.93 9.39 -12.32
CA GLY A 338 4.19 9.86 -11.76
C GLY A 338 4.19 11.37 -11.46
N ALA A 339 3.04 12.05 -11.55
CA ALA A 339 2.95 13.47 -11.25
C ALA A 339 3.15 13.72 -9.75
N PHE A 340 4.09 14.60 -9.42
CA PHE A 340 4.22 15.22 -8.11
C PHE A 340 3.57 16.60 -8.16
N VAL A 341 2.67 16.86 -7.22
CA VAL A 341 1.99 18.16 -7.06
C VAL A 341 2.20 18.69 -5.65
N ALA A 342 2.40 20.00 -5.52
CA ALA A 342 2.50 20.70 -4.25
C ALA A 342 1.62 21.94 -4.24
N TYR A 343 0.99 22.20 -3.10
CA TYR A 343 0.04 23.28 -2.91
C TYR A 343 0.35 24.10 -1.65
N ASP A 344 -0.02 25.38 -1.70
CA ASP A 344 -0.16 26.23 -0.52
C ASP A 344 -1.53 25.97 0.11
N ILE A 345 -1.55 25.65 1.40
CA ILE A 345 -2.77 25.22 2.10
C ILE A 345 -3.75 26.38 2.31
N ASP A 346 -3.24 27.58 2.60
CA ASP A 346 -4.09 28.71 2.98
C ASP A 346 -4.74 29.37 1.74
N THR A 347 -4.02 29.43 0.62
CA THR A 347 -4.51 30.00 -0.64
C THR A 347 -5.15 28.98 -1.57
N GLY A 348 -4.74 27.71 -1.47
CA GLY A 348 -5.12 26.67 -2.42
C GLY A 348 -4.27 26.69 -3.71
N ASP A 349 -3.28 27.56 -3.82
CA ASP A 349 -2.49 27.74 -5.03
C ASP A 349 -1.59 26.52 -5.31
N LEU A 350 -1.54 26.09 -6.58
CA LEU A 350 -0.57 25.12 -7.06
C LEU A 350 0.83 25.77 -7.07
N LEU A 351 1.72 25.26 -6.23
CA LEU A 351 3.11 25.74 -6.11
C LEU A 351 4.02 25.08 -7.15
N LYS A 352 3.80 23.79 -7.42
CA LYS A 352 4.65 23.01 -8.32
C LYS A 352 3.93 21.78 -8.85
N GLU A 353 4.19 21.46 -10.11
CA GLU A 353 3.81 20.21 -10.74
C GLU A 353 4.93 19.73 -11.67
N PHE A 354 5.28 18.44 -11.61
CA PHE A 354 6.22 17.79 -12.54
C PHE A 354 6.11 16.26 -12.44
N VAL A 355 6.66 15.53 -13.41
CA VAL A 355 6.77 14.07 -13.34
C VAL A 355 8.02 13.68 -12.55
N VAL A 356 7.84 13.06 -11.37
CA VAL A 356 8.95 12.69 -10.45
C VAL A 356 9.61 11.37 -10.81
N GLY A 357 8.87 10.46 -11.47
CA GLY A 357 9.34 9.12 -11.81
C GLY A 357 8.17 8.13 -11.89
N LYS A 358 8.45 6.85 -12.08
CA LYS A 358 7.43 5.82 -12.29
C LYS A 358 6.91 5.24 -10.98
N ALA A 359 5.58 5.14 -10.87
CA ALA A 359 4.87 4.58 -9.73
C ALA A 359 5.43 5.07 -8.38
N PRO A 360 5.44 6.39 -8.14
CA PRO A 360 5.77 6.93 -6.83
C PRO A 360 4.72 6.47 -5.80
N ILE A 361 5.15 6.29 -4.56
CA ILE A 361 4.27 5.85 -3.47
C ILE A 361 4.26 6.89 -2.34
N GLN A 362 5.37 7.01 -1.60
CA GLN A 362 5.49 7.92 -0.46
C GLN A 362 6.42 9.07 -0.80
N ALA A 363 6.07 10.28 -0.34
CA ALA A 363 6.86 11.50 -0.49
C ALA A 363 7.02 12.16 0.88
N VAL A 364 7.94 11.65 1.70
CA VAL A 364 7.99 11.95 3.14
C VAL A 364 8.92 13.14 3.44
N PRO A 365 8.46 14.15 4.19
CA PRO A 365 9.31 15.27 4.59
C PRO A 365 10.41 14.82 5.55
N SER A 366 11.60 15.41 5.42
CA SER A 366 12.67 15.27 6.41
C SER A 366 12.26 15.91 7.74
N PRO A 367 12.82 15.47 8.88
CA PRO A 367 12.47 16.02 10.19
C PRO A 367 12.75 17.52 10.35
N ASP A 368 13.73 18.05 9.61
CA ASP A 368 14.05 19.47 9.56
C ASP A 368 13.22 20.27 8.54
N GLY A 369 12.34 19.60 7.78
CA GLY A 369 11.48 20.23 6.79
C GLY A 369 12.18 20.75 5.54
N THR A 370 13.46 20.42 5.33
CA THR A 370 14.24 20.96 4.22
C THR A 370 14.15 20.11 2.95
N LEU A 371 13.81 18.83 3.09
CA LEU A 371 13.79 17.85 2.00
C LEU A 371 12.51 17.03 1.99
N ILE A 372 12.21 16.46 0.83
CA ILE A 372 11.17 15.43 0.64
C ILE A 372 11.86 14.25 -0.03
N THR A 373 11.69 13.05 0.52
CA THR A 373 12.18 11.81 -0.11
C THR A 373 11.01 11.07 -0.72
N THR A 374 11.01 10.95 -2.04
CA THR A 374 9.97 10.27 -2.80
C THR A 374 10.42 8.90 -3.26
N ALA A 375 9.78 7.84 -2.77
CA ALA A 375 10.04 6.47 -3.19
C ALA A 375 9.36 6.15 -4.51
N LEU A 376 10.11 5.57 -5.45
CA LEU A 376 9.62 5.17 -6.77
C LEU A 376 9.58 3.64 -6.86
N THR A 377 8.39 3.05 -6.71
CA THR A 377 8.24 1.59 -6.78
C THR A 377 8.48 1.05 -8.19
N GLY A 378 8.13 1.82 -9.22
CA GLY A 378 8.26 1.43 -10.63
C GLY A 378 9.63 1.72 -11.25
N ASP A 379 10.49 2.48 -10.55
CA ASP A 379 11.86 2.77 -10.96
C ASP A 379 12.88 2.18 -9.98
N ALA A 380 14.16 2.37 -10.26
CA ALA A 380 15.25 1.87 -9.44
C ALA A 380 15.72 2.91 -8.42
N GLY A 381 14.88 3.44 -7.53
CA GLY A 381 15.36 4.42 -6.57
C GLY A 381 14.36 5.26 -5.78
N VAL A 382 14.91 6.35 -5.26
CA VAL A 382 14.17 7.47 -4.67
C VAL A 382 14.61 8.78 -5.32
N VAL A 383 13.75 9.80 -5.27
CA VAL A 383 14.09 11.18 -5.62
C VAL A 383 14.09 12.03 -4.36
N ILE A 384 15.16 12.76 -4.13
CA ILE A 384 15.24 13.78 -3.06
C ILE A 384 14.87 15.12 -3.68
N ILE A 385 13.91 15.82 -3.08
CA ILE A 385 13.35 17.08 -3.54
C ILE A 385 13.58 18.15 -2.46
N ASN A 386 13.88 19.38 -2.86
CA ASN A 386 13.91 20.51 -1.93
C ASN A 386 12.48 20.86 -1.46
N ALA A 387 12.22 20.86 -0.16
CA ALA A 387 10.86 21.08 0.36
C ALA A 387 10.37 22.54 0.27
N THR A 388 11.26 23.50 0.01
CA THR A 388 10.92 24.92 -0.14
C THR A 388 10.62 25.29 -1.59
N THR A 389 11.44 24.82 -2.53
CA THR A 389 11.29 25.13 -3.95
C THR A 389 10.57 24.05 -4.74
N PHE A 390 10.40 22.86 -4.17
CA PHE A 390 9.89 21.66 -4.83
C PHE A 390 10.67 21.25 -6.08
N GLU A 391 11.96 21.60 -6.13
CA GLU A 391 12.85 21.16 -7.21
C GLU A 391 13.53 19.84 -6.84
N PRO A 392 13.56 18.84 -7.75
CA PRO A 392 14.38 17.65 -7.57
C PRO A 392 15.86 18.00 -7.43
N ILE A 393 16.50 17.44 -6.40
CA ILE A 393 17.93 17.63 -6.13
C ILE A 393 18.73 16.47 -6.74
N ILE A 394 18.32 15.23 -6.44
CA ILE A 394 19.05 14.04 -6.85
C ILE A 394 18.13 12.81 -6.90
N THR A 395 18.38 11.92 -7.86
CA THR A 395 17.83 10.57 -7.88
C THR A 395 18.88 9.60 -7.38
N LEU A 396 18.54 8.81 -6.37
CA LEU A 396 19.44 7.83 -5.76
C LEU A 396 18.96 6.41 -6.05
N LYS A 397 19.87 5.59 -6.57
CA LYS A 397 19.57 4.19 -6.85
C LYS A 397 19.56 3.37 -5.56
N THR A 398 18.43 2.71 -5.29
CA THR A 398 18.25 1.84 -4.12
C THR A 398 17.91 0.42 -4.58
N GLY A 399 17.23 -0.37 -3.74
CA GLY A 399 16.65 -1.66 -4.13
C GLY A 399 15.47 -1.51 -5.11
N ALA A 400 15.04 -2.64 -5.68
CA ALA A 400 13.89 -2.67 -6.57
C ALA A 400 12.57 -2.61 -5.77
N GLY A 401 11.65 -1.77 -6.22
CA GLY A 401 10.35 -1.60 -5.55
C GLY A 401 10.45 -0.74 -4.29
N ALA A 402 11.21 0.36 -4.33
CA ALA A 402 11.28 1.32 -3.23
C ALA A 402 9.86 1.78 -2.86
N HIS A 403 9.51 1.72 -1.58
CA HIS A 403 8.12 1.90 -1.16
C HIS A 403 7.96 2.83 0.04
N GLY A 404 8.23 2.32 1.25
CA GLY A 404 8.14 3.07 2.49
C GLY A 404 9.38 3.92 2.74
N VAL A 405 9.20 5.11 3.31
CA VAL A 405 10.26 6.04 3.68
C VAL A 405 10.06 6.49 5.12
N ILE A 406 11.10 6.40 5.94
CA ILE A 406 11.11 7.01 7.28
C ILE A 406 12.49 7.53 7.63
N TYR A 407 12.56 8.58 8.43
CA TYR A 407 13.83 9.13 8.91
C TYR A 407 14.12 8.67 10.34
N GLY A 408 15.38 8.36 10.63
CA GLY A 408 15.84 8.11 11.99
C GLY A 408 17.24 8.70 12.24
N PRO A 409 17.59 8.97 13.50
CA PRO A 409 18.81 9.68 13.81
C PRO A 409 20.05 8.82 13.54
N LYS A 410 21.09 9.48 13.06
CA LYS A 410 22.40 8.90 12.78
C LYS A 410 23.36 9.20 13.92
N GLN A 411 24.18 8.22 14.31
CA GLN A 411 25.22 8.44 15.31
C GLN A 411 26.22 9.50 14.81
N GLY A 412 26.56 10.46 15.67
CA GLY A 412 27.39 11.61 15.28
C GLY A 412 26.61 12.79 14.70
N GLY A 413 25.27 12.70 14.64
CA GLY A 413 24.38 13.78 14.24
C GLY A 413 23.83 13.61 12.83
N GLY A 414 22.72 14.31 12.56
CA GLY A 414 22.00 14.21 11.30
C GLY A 414 21.05 13.02 11.22
N TRP A 415 20.62 12.71 10.00
CA TRP A 415 19.53 11.77 9.75
C TRP A 415 19.90 10.73 8.68
N TYR A 416 19.45 9.51 8.90
CA TYR A 416 19.28 8.52 7.84
C TYR A 416 17.83 8.51 7.37
N ALA A 417 17.60 8.36 6.06
CA ALA A 417 16.34 7.86 5.54
C ALA A 417 16.46 6.35 5.28
N TYR A 418 15.53 5.59 5.85
CA TYR A 418 15.38 4.16 5.64
C TYR A 418 14.30 3.92 4.60
N ILE A 419 14.64 3.16 3.57
CA ILE A 419 13.77 2.88 2.43
C ILE A 419 13.45 1.38 2.40
N SER A 420 12.18 1.01 2.56
CA SER A 420 11.72 -0.37 2.37
C SER A 420 11.58 -0.70 0.89
N HIS A 421 11.64 -2.00 0.57
CA HIS A 421 11.60 -2.50 -0.80
C HIS A 421 10.62 -3.66 -0.94
N LYS A 422 9.83 -3.66 -2.02
CA LYS A 422 8.89 -4.73 -2.30
C LYS A 422 9.53 -5.99 -2.87
N PHE A 423 10.53 -5.83 -3.72
CA PHE A 423 10.99 -6.93 -4.59
C PHE A 423 12.37 -7.49 -4.21
N VAL A 424 12.97 -6.93 -3.15
CA VAL A 424 14.27 -7.35 -2.60
C VAL A 424 14.27 -7.33 -1.07
N PRO A 425 14.91 -8.32 -0.40
CA PRO A 425 14.91 -8.47 1.05
C PRO A 425 16.04 -7.67 1.71
N TRP A 426 16.03 -6.35 1.54
CA TRP A 426 16.88 -5.45 2.32
C TRP A 426 16.22 -4.08 2.48
N ILE A 427 16.72 -3.30 3.44
CA ILE A 427 16.42 -1.87 3.57
C ILE A 427 17.58 -1.10 2.95
N SER A 428 17.30 -0.05 2.17
CA SER A 428 18.34 0.89 1.73
C SER A 428 18.43 2.06 2.70
N VAL A 429 19.65 2.45 3.07
CA VAL A 429 19.91 3.54 4.02
C VAL A 429 20.57 4.69 3.27
N ILE A 430 19.96 5.88 3.33
CA ILE A 430 20.46 7.09 2.69
C ILE A 430 20.93 8.05 3.79
N ASP A 431 22.17 8.51 3.68
CA ASP A 431 22.69 9.60 4.50
C ASP A 431 22.18 10.94 3.95
N ILE A 432 21.36 11.61 4.75
CA ILE A 432 20.68 12.84 4.34
C ILE A 432 21.63 14.05 4.38
N ASN A 433 22.70 13.99 5.17
CA ASN A 433 23.69 15.06 5.22
C ASN A 433 24.55 15.09 3.95
N THR A 434 24.80 13.94 3.34
CA THR A 434 25.62 13.83 2.12
C THR A 434 24.81 13.54 0.87
N LEU A 435 23.52 13.22 1.00
CA LEU A 435 22.63 12.80 -0.08
C LEU A 435 23.18 11.60 -0.87
N THR A 436 23.65 10.58 -0.15
CA THR A 436 24.22 9.36 -0.74
C THR A 436 23.67 8.10 -0.08
N VAL A 437 23.60 7.00 -0.82
CA VAL A 437 23.29 5.68 -0.24
C VAL A 437 24.45 5.24 0.64
N ALA A 438 24.22 5.20 1.96
CA ALA A 438 25.21 4.80 2.96
C ALA A 438 25.42 3.29 3.01
N GLY A 439 24.40 2.52 2.62
CA GLY A 439 24.47 1.07 2.57
C GLY A 439 23.10 0.39 2.53
N HIS A 440 23.10 -0.92 2.68
CA HIS A 440 21.89 -1.74 2.73
C HIS A 440 21.90 -2.67 3.94
N ILE A 441 20.75 -2.81 4.61
CA ILE A 441 20.56 -3.71 5.74
C ILE A 441 19.94 -5.01 5.21
N PRO A 442 20.68 -6.14 5.21
CA PRO A 442 20.15 -7.41 4.73
C PRO A 442 19.02 -7.94 5.64
N LEU A 443 18.00 -8.52 5.03
CA LEU A 443 16.87 -9.18 5.70
C LEU A 443 16.84 -10.69 5.33
N PRO A 444 16.03 -11.50 6.03
CA PRO A 444 15.73 -12.86 5.58
C PRO A 444 15.17 -12.85 4.15
N LYS A 445 15.48 -13.87 3.35
CA LYS A 445 15.05 -13.93 1.93
C LYS A 445 13.52 -13.90 1.75
N GLU A 446 12.79 -14.32 2.78
CA GLU A 446 11.33 -14.34 2.87
C GLU A 446 10.73 -12.96 3.13
N ALA A 447 11.53 -11.97 3.55
CA ALA A 447 11.12 -10.61 3.91
C ALA A 447 10.81 -9.74 2.69
N LEU A 448 9.85 -10.17 1.89
CA LEU A 448 9.40 -9.49 0.68
C LEU A 448 8.15 -8.66 0.93
N GLY A 449 7.88 -7.77 -0.02
CA GLY A 449 6.73 -6.88 0.03
C GLY A 449 6.90 -5.73 1.00
N GLY A 450 8.13 -5.32 1.36
CA GLY A 450 8.38 -4.21 2.29
C GLY A 450 7.44 -3.03 2.06
N GLN A 451 6.53 -2.80 3.02
CA GLN A 451 5.51 -1.74 2.98
C GLN A 451 5.89 -0.63 3.98
N GLY A 452 5.27 -0.65 5.16
CA GLY A 452 5.52 0.22 6.29
C GLY A 452 6.95 0.06 6.82
N ILE A 453 7.55 1.18 7.19
CA ILE A 453 8.84 1.23 7.84
C ILE A 453 8.81 2.34 8.90
N LEU A 454 9.36 2.06 10.08
CA LEU A 454 9.39 2.99 11.20
C LEU A 454 10.77 2.99 11.85
N ALA A 455 11.33 4.16 12.10
CA ALA A 455 12.49 4.32 12.96
C ALA A 455 12.01 4.60 14.39
N VAL A 456 12.46 3.81 15.35
CA VAL A 456 12.08 3.94 16.76
C VAL A 456 13.34 4.20 17.58
N TYR A 457 13.41 5.38 18.17
CA TYR A 457 14.54 5.83 18.98
C TYR A 457 14.00 6.51 20.24
N ASN A 458 14.76 6.43 21.32
CA ASN A 458 14.34 6.90 22.63
C ASN A 458 14.34 8.43 22.75
#